data_AF-A0A8S4GWU8-F1
#
_entry.id   AF-A0A8S4GWU8-F1
#
_cell.length_a   1.000
_cell.length_b   1.000
_cell.length_c   1.000
_cell.angle_alpha   90.00
_cell.angle_beta   90.00
_cell.angle_gamma   90.00
#
_symmetry.space_group_name_H-M   'P 1'
#
loop_
_entity.id
_entity.type
_entity.pdbx_description
1 polymer ?
#
loop_
_entity_poly.entity_id
_entity_poly.type
_entity_poly.pdbx_seq_one_letter_code
_entity_poly.pdbx_strand_id
1 'polypeptide(L)'
;MSRRLPTHAGSNVIVYMTGHGGKGFMKFHDKDMLLSEDLGLALDDMHAAGRYREMLLLVDTCEAATMLTGVRAPGITAVASSLRSQSSHSHMHNSEVGISAVDEFAYGVGKAMKEIDGYRSSMTLRQFLGIAASVVQQSDMSVVPPVVDGVREEGYIDARTAAHFMAPPPVPTSGGVVETYPTGLRF
;
A
#
# COMPACT_ATOMS: atom_id res chain seq x y z
N MET A 1 9.90 24.46 -12.12
CA MET A 1 10.85 23.34 -11.91
C MET A 1 10.09 22.19 -11.30
N SER A 2 10.01 21.03 -11.97
CA SER A 2 9.47 19.82 -11.36
C SER A 2 10.48 19.29 -10.34
N ARG A 3 10.03 19.01 -9.11
CA ARG A 3 10.84 18.28 -8.13
C ARG A 3 10.55 16.79 -8.30
N ARG A 4 11.60 15.97 -8.28
CA ARG A 4 11.52 14.51 -8.38
C ARG A 4 11.98 13.90 -7.07
N LEU A 5 11.44 12.74 -6.73
CA LEU A 5 11.96 11.94 -5.62
C LEU A 5 13.44 11.54 -5.93
N PRO A 6 14.39 11.84 -5.04
CA PRO A 6 15.81 11.54 -5.24
C PRO A 6 16.12 10.07 -4.88
N THR A 7 15.48 9.12 -5.58
CA THR A 7 15.64 7.68 -5.35
C THR A 7 16.40 6.98 -6.47
N HIS A 8 16.90 5.78 -6.14
CA HIS A 8 17.71 4.91 -7.00
C HIS A 8 17.37 3.43 -6.73
N ALA A 9 18.04 2.51 -7.42
CA ALA A 9 17.72 1.08 -7.41
C ALA A 9 17.93 0.37 -6.06
N GLY A 10 18.52 1.07 -5.08
CA GLY A 10 18.71 0.57 -3.71
C GLY A 10 17.77 1.20 -2.69
N SER A 11 16.91 2.14 -3.12
CA SER A 11 15.99 2.86 -2.24
C SER A 11 14.75 2.02 -1.93
N ASN A 12 14.37 1.94 -0.66
CA ASN A 12 13.03 1.49 -0.27
C ASN A 12 12.11 2.73 -0.22
N VAL A 13 10.94 2.64 -0.84
CA VAL A 13 10.03 3.79 -0.99
C VAL A 13 8.69 3.50 -0.31
N ILE A 14 8.17 4.46 0.43
CA ILE A 14 6.79 4.43 0.93
C ILE A 14 6.02 5.53 0.21
N VAL A 15 4.92 5.16 -0.43
CA VAL A 15 3.97 6.10 -1.03
C VAL A 15 2.66 5.96 -0.26
N TYR A 16 2.22 7.04 0.37
CA TYR A 16 0.92 7.12 1.02
C TYR A 16 0.06 8.14 0.28
N MET A 17 -1.10 7.70 -0.18
CA MET A 17 -2.09 8.51 -0.89
C MET A 17 -3.38 8.48 -0.10
N THR A 18 -3.91 9.66 0.25
CA THR A 18 -5.18 9.81 0.95
C THR A 18 -6.01 10.90 0.27
N GLY A 19 -7.33 10.69 0.19
CA GLY A 19 -8.25 11.67 -0.37
C GLY A 19 -9.57 11.06 -0.80
N HIS A 20 -10.37 11.83 -1.53
CA HIS A 20 -11.63 11.35 -2.09
C HIS A 20 -11.42 10.64 -3.43
N GLY A 21 -12.21 9.59 -3.65
CA GLY A 21 -12.08 8.74 -4.82
C GLY A 21 -13.36 7.97 -5.09
N GLY A 22 -13.27 7.10 -6.08
CA GLY A 22 -14.30 6.15 -6.48
C GLY A 22 -13.69 5.11 -7.40
N LYS A 23 -14.53 4.35 -8.11
CA LYS A 23 -14.08 3.27 -8.98
C LYS A 23 -12.99 3.70 -9.98
N GLY A 24 -11.74 3.35 -9.68
CA GLY A 24 -10.57 3.52 -10.53
C GLY A 24 -10.00 4.94 -10.59
N PHE A 25 -10.42 5.85 -9.72
CA PHE A 25 -9.87 7.21 -9.68
C PHE A 25 -9.79 7.80 -8.26
N MET A 26 -8.83 8.72 -8.07
CA MET A 26 -8.71 9.59 -6.91
C MET A 26 -8.73 11.05 -7.39
N LYS A 27 -9.46 11.92 -6.70
CA LYS A 27 -9.52 13.35 -7.05
C LYS A 27 -8.24 14.07 -6.61
N PHE A 28 -7.68 14.86 -7.52
CA PHE A 28 -6.64 15.84 -7.25
C PHE A 28 -7.26 17.23 -7.33
N HIS A 29 -7.52 17.83 -6.16
CA HIS A 29 -8.33 19.04 -6.05
C HIS A 29 -9.72 18.88 -6.74
N ASP A 30 -10.40 19.99 -7.00
CA ASP A 30 -11.77 19.99 -7.54
C ASP A 30 -11.85 19.75 -9.06
N LYS A 31 -10.72 19.65 -9.75
CA LYS A 31 -10.66 19.69 -11.23
C LYS A 31 -9.98 18.50 -11.87
N ASP A 32 -8.99 17.91 -11.22
CA ASP A 32 -8.18 16.84 -11.81
C ASP A 32 -8.49 15.50 -11.13
N MET A 33 -8.23 14.41 -11.84
CA MET A 33 -8.35 13.06 -11.33
C MET A 33 -7.10 12.28 -11.70
N LEU A 34 -6.55 11.55 -10.75
CA LEU A 34 -5.55 10.54 -10.99
C LEU A 34 -6.26 9.21 -11.21
N LEU A 35 -6.08 8.61 -12.39
CA LEU A 35 -6.66 7.31 -12.69
C LEU A 35 -5.76 6.18 -12.22
N SER A 36 -6.35 5.01 -11.98
CA SER A 36 -5.64 3.74 -11.68
C SER A 36 -4.57 3.42 -12.73
N GLU A 37 -4.88 3.65 -14.01
CA GLU A 37 -3.93 3.44 -15.12
C GLU A 37 -2.78 4.45 -15.11
N ASP A 38 -3.06 5.72 -14.81
CA ASP A 38 -2.02 6.76 -14.72
C ASP A 38 -1.05 6.47 -13.58
N LEU A 39 -1.57 6.03 -12.43
CA LEU A 39 -0.77 5.57 -11.30
C LEU A 39 0.09 4.36 -11.70
N GLY A 40 -0.50 3.38 -12.38
CA GLY A 40 0.19 2.20 -12.90
C GLY A 40 1.36 2.55 -13.81
N LEU A 41 1.12 3.39 -14.82
CA LEU A 41 2.14 3.85 -15.75
C LEU A 41 3.27 4.62 -15.05
N ALA A 42 2.94 5.48 -14.08
CA ALA A 42 3.96 6.20 -13.31
C ALA A 42 4.86 5.25 -12.50
N LEU A 43 4.30 4.16 -11.97
CA LEU A 43 5.05 3.14 -11.24
C LEU A 43 5.90 2.27 -12.18
N ASP A 44 5.38 1.93 -13.36
CA ASP A 44 6.13 1.24 -14.42
C ASP A 44 7.34 2.08 -14.85
N ASP A 45 7.16 3.39 -15.04
CA ASP A 45 8.25 4.33 -15.34
C ASP A 45 9.30 4.41 -14.21
N MET A 46 8.85 4.37 -12.95
CA MET A 46 9.76 4.34 -11.80
C MET A 46 10.58 3.04 -11.77
N HIS A 47 9.95 1.90 -12.10
CA HIS A 47 10.62 0.62 -12.17
C HIS A 47 11.64 0.58 -13.30
N ALA A 48 11.24 0.95 -14.52
CA ALA A 48 12.10 0.98 -15.70
C ALA A 48 13.31 1.91 -15.52
N ALA A 49 13.13 3.02 -14.80
CA ALA A 49 14.21 3.95 -14.47
C ALA A 49 15.04 3.52 -13.24
N GLY A 50 14.82 2.34 -12.67
CA GLY A 50 15.57 1.81 -11.52
C GLY A 50 15.49 2.71 -10.29
N ARG A 51 14.29 3.20 -9.94
CA ARG A 51 14.11 4.22 -8.88
C ARG A 51 13.72 3.68 -7.52
N TYR A 52 13.59 2.37 -7.38
CA TYR A 52 13.35 1.72 -6.10
C TYR A 52 13.83 0.27 -6.15
N ARG A 53 14.12 -0.29 -4.98
CA ARG A 53 14.29 -1.73 -4.76
C ARG A 53 12.96 -2.37 -4.42
N GLU A 54 12.32 -1.82 -3.39
CA GLU A 54 10.99 -2.24 -2.92
C GLU A 54 10.15 -1.00 -2.62
N MET A 55 8.82 -1.12 -2.81
CA MET A 55 7.86 -0.06 -2.51
C MET A 55 6.70 -0.59 -1.68
N LEU A 56 6.32 0.16 -0.65
CA LEU A 56 5.02 0.04 0.01
C LEU A 56 4.10 1.16 -0.51
N LEU A 57 3.01 0.77 -1.17
CA LEU A 57 1.99 1.69 -1.66
C LEU A 57 0.74 1.57 -0.78
N LEU A 58 0.40 2.64 -0.07
CA LEU A 58 -0.77 2.72 0.80
C LEU A 58 -1.78 3.69 0.18
N VAL A 59 -2.96 3.19 -0.22
CA VAL A 59 -4.02 3.99 -0.84
C VAL A 59 -5.23 4.05 0.07
N ASP A 60 -5.59 5.26 0.49
CA ASP A 60 -6.63 5.53 1.46
C ASP A 60 -7.74 6.40 0.86
N THR A 61 -8.78 5.73 0.34
CA THR A 61 -9.92 6.39 -0.32
C THR A 61 -11.11 5.44 -0.46
N CYS A 62 -12.27 5.94 -0.88
CA CYS A 62 -13.40 5.11 -1.27
C CYS A 62 -13.06 4.28 -2.51
N GLU A 63 -13.40 2.99 -2.50
CA GLU A 63 -13.03 2.02 -3.53
C GLU A 63 -11.52 1.93 -3.79
N ALA A 64 -10.67 2.12 -2.78
CA ALA A 64 -9.21 2.17 -2.90
C ALA A 64 -8.61 0.96 -3.62
N ALA A 65 -9.16 -0.24 -3.42
CA ALA A 65 -8.78 -1.46 -4.11
C ALA A 65 -8.78 -1.30 -5.65
N THR A 66 -9.71 -0.52 -6.20
CA THR A 66 -9.84 -0.28 -7.64
C THR A 66 -8.75 0.65 -8.21
N MET A 67 -8.10 1.46 -7.37
CA MET A 67 -6.93 2.25 -7.75
C MET A 67 -5.69 1.39 -7.98
N LEU A 68 -5.70 0.16 -7.47
CA LEU A 68 -4.55 -0.73 -7.52
C LEU A 68 -4.59 -1.65 -8.75
N THR A 69 -5.62 -1.58 -9.60
CA THR A 69 -5.78 -2.46 -10.78
C THR A 69 -4.75 -2.17 -11.87
N GLY A 70 -4.32 -0.91 -12.03
CA GLY A 70 -3.27 -0.54 -12.98
C GLY A 70 -1.85 -0.84 -12.50
N VAL A 71 -1.67 -1.21 -11.23
CA VAL A 71 -0.33 -1.46 -10.63
C VAL A 71 0.21 -2.80 -11.10
N ARG A 72 1.22 -2.77 -11.99
CA ARG A 72 1.86 -3.95 -12.58
C ARG A 72 3.35 -4.08 -12.26
N ALA A 73 4.01 -2.97 -11.97
CA ALA A 73 5.43 -2.95 -11.65
C ALA A 73 5.78 -3.90 -10.48
N PRO A 74 6.88 -4.68 -10.58
CA PRO A 74 7.27 -5.62 -9.54
C PRO A 74 7.88 -4.90 -8.33
N GLY A 75 8.02 -5.63 -7.22
CA GLY A 75 8.61 -5.11 -5.99
C GLY A 75 7.72 -4.12 -5.24
N ILE A 76 6.43 -4.03 -5.59
CA ILE A 76 5.44 -3.18 -4.92
C ILE A 76 4.51 -4.05 -4.08
N THR A 77 4.46 -3.78 -2.78
CA THR A 77 3.37 -4.26 -1.91
C THR A 77 2.34 -3.16 -1.79
N ALA A 78 1.12 -3.40 -2.27
CA ALA A 78 0.05 -2.41 -2.27
C ALA A 78 -1.05 -2.75 -1.25
N VAL A 79 -1.50 -1.74 -0.51
CA VAL A 79 -2.53 -1.84 0.52
C VAL A 79 -3.60 -0.79 0.25
N ALA A 80 -4.85 -1.20 0.25
CA ALA A 80 -6.02 -0.35 0.06
C ALA A 80 -6.82 -0.27 1.36
N SER A 81 -7.35 0.92 1.68
CA SER A 81 -8.21 1.11 2.86
C SER A 81 -9.63 0.56 2.70
N SER A 82 -10.09 0.31 1.47
CA SER A 82 -11.44 -0.19 1.18
C SER A 82 -11.47 -1.08 -0.06
N LEU A 83 -12.42 -2.03 -0.10
CA LEU A 83 -12.68 -2.87 -1.28
C LEU A 83 -13.53 -2.16 -2.33
N ARG A 84 -13.70 -2.80 -3.49
CA ARG A 84 -14.65 -2.35 -4.52
C ARG A 84 -16.06 -2.24 -3.93
N SER A 85 -16.77 -1.17 -4.26
CA SER A 85 -18.10 -0.87 -3.72
C SER A 85 -18.16 -0.62 -2.20
N GLN A 86 -17.03 -0.33 -1.56
CA GLN A 86 -16.97 0.10 -0.15
C GLN A 86 -16.46 1.54 -0.05
N SER A 87 -16.97 2.26 0.95
CA SER A 87 -16.48 3.59 1.32
C SER A 87 -15.26 3.46 2.26
N SER A 88 -14.35 4.45 2.25
CA SER A 88 -13.43 4.65 3.37
C SER A 88 -14.11 5.48 4.46
N HIS A 89 -13.83 5.17 5.73
CA HIS A 89 -14.52 5.76 6.87
C HIS A 89 -13.60 6.65 7.71
N SER A 90 -14.13 7.81 8.10
CA SER A 90 -13.45 8.75 8.97
C SER A 90 -13.49 8.31 10.44
N HIS A 91 -12.43 8.57 11.20
CA HIS A 91 -12.29 8.31 12.64
C HIS A 91 -12.23 9.62 13.46
N MET A 92 -12.49 9.54 14.76
CA MET A 92 -12.46 10.69 15.69
C MET A 92 -13.32 11.88 15.25
N HIS A 93 -14.63 11.66 15.17
CA HIS A 93 -15.60 12.72 14.92
C HIS A 93 -15.66 13.67 16.13
N ASN A 94 -15.33 14.94 15.92
CA ASN A 94 -15.57 15.98 16.91
C ASN A 94 -16.92 16.63 16.62
N SER A 95 -17.94 16.27 17.41
CA SER A 95 -19.31 16.78 17.27
C SER A 95 -19.45 18.28 17.57
N GLU A 96 -18.49 18.89 18.26
CA GLU A 96 -18.49 20.33 18.55
C GLU A 96 -18.05 21.16 17.33
N VAL A 97 -17.22 20.57 16.46
CA VAL A 97 -16.68 21.24 15.27
C VAL A 97 -17.28 20.68 13.97
N GLY A 98 -17.95 19.52 14.03
CA GLY A 98 -18.60 18.87 12.88
C GLY A 98 -17.63 18.20 11.88
N ILE A 99 -16.37 18.02 12.27
CA ILE A 99 -15.32 17.45 11.43
C ILE A 99 -14.75 16.17 12.05
N SER A 100 -14.35 15.22 11.21
CA SER A 100 -13.56 14.07 11.63
C SER A 100 -12.08 14.38 11.44
N ALA A 101 -11.26 14.10 12.46
CA ALA A 101 -9.88 14.55 12.48
C ALA A 101 -8.93 13.69 11.63
N VAL A 102 -9.21 12.40 11.46
CA VAL A 102 -8.30 11.41 10.83
C VAL A 102 -9.12 10.27 10.25
N ASP A 103 -8.73 9.67 9.11
CA ASP A 103 -9.38 8.45 8.60
C ASP A 103 -8.99 7.20 9.40
N GLU A 104 -9.87 6.19 9.49
CA GLU A 104 -9.58 4.98 10.29
C GLU A 104 -8.29 4.27 9.85
N PHE A 105 -8.06 4.23 8.54
CA PHE A 105 -6.85 3.66 7.96
C PHE A 105 -5.60 4.47 8.35
N ALA A 106 -5.64 5.79 8.20
CA ALA A 106 -4.57 6.69 8.62
C ALA A 106 -4.24 6.53 10.11
N TYR A 107 -5.27 6.39 10.95
CA TYR A 107 -5.11 6.15 12.38
C TYR A 107 -4.45 4.80 12.67
N GLY A 108 -4.85 3.73 11.98
CA GLY A 108 -4.24 2.41 12.10
C GLY A 108 -2.79 2.36 11.67
N VAL A 109 -2.47 2.93 10.51
CA VAL A 109 -1.09 3.09 10.03
C VAL A 109 -0.28 3.88 11.05
N GLY A 110 -0.80 4.99 11.56
CA GLY A 110 -0.13 5.80 12.58
C GLY A 110 0.11 5.05 13.90
N LYS A 111 -0.82 4.18 14.32
CA LYS A 111 -0.64 3.32 15.49
C LYS A 111 0.47 2.30 15.25
N ALA A 112 0.47 1.62 14.10
CA ALA A 112 1.52 0.67 13.75
C ALA A 112 2.90 1.32 13.68
N MET A 113 2.99 2.56 13.15
CA MET A 113 4.24 3.32 13.12
C MET A 113 4.79 3.65 14.51
N LYS A 114 3.94 3.89 15.52
CA LYS A 114 4.37 4.18 16.90
C LYS A 114 5.03 2.98 17.58
N GLU A 115 4.77 1.77 17.10
CA GLU A 115 5.36 0.54 17.63
C GLU A 115 6.75 0.24 16.99
N ILE A 116 7.19 1.03 16.00
CA ILE A 116 8.50 0.89 15.35
C ILE A 116 9.57 1.61 16.19
N ASP A 117 10.48 0.85 16.81
CA ASP A 117 11.66 1.37 17.53
C ASP A 117 12.82 1.74 16.58
N GLY A 118 12.56 2.65 15.63
CA GLY A 118 13.53 3.11 14.63
C GLY A 118 14.31 1.97 13.96
N TYR A 119 15.62 2.12 13.78
CA TYR A 119 16.48 1.10 13.16
C TYR A 119 16.66 -0.18 13.99
N ARG A 120 16.14 -0.24 15.22
CA ARG A 120 16.22 -1.42 16.10
C ARG A 120 14.98 -2.29 16.00
N SER A 121 13.93 -1.79 15.37
CA SER A 121 12.73 -2.55 15.11
C SER A 121 13.06 -3.83 14.34
N SER A 122 12.42 -4.91 14.74
CA SER A 122 12.40 -6.19 14.02
C SER A 122 11.00 -6.48 13.49
N MET A 123 10.13 -5.46 13.48
CA MET A 123 8.75 -5.56 13.07
C MET A 123 8.68 -5.93 11.59
N THR A 124 7.96 -6.99 11.30
CA THR A 124 7.68 -7.39 9.92
C THR A 124 6.52 -6.57 9.36
N LEU A 125 6.46 -6.41 8.04
CA LEU A 125 5.30 -5.80 7.36
C LEU A 125 3.98 -6.50 7.71
N ARG A 126 4.03 -7.82 7.95
CA ARG A 126 2.91 -8.59 8.47
C ARG A 126 2.41 -8.10 9.83
N GLN A 127 3.32 -7.88 10.78
CA GLN A 127 2.97 -7.35 12.11
C GLN A 127 2.48 -5.91 12.01
N PHE A 128 3.15 -5.08 11.19
CA PHE A 128 2.75 -3.70 10.92
C PHE A 128 1.30 -3.63 10.41
N LEU A 129 0.98 -4.41 9.35
CA LEU A 129 -0.36 -4.43 8.78
C LEU A 129 -1.38 -5.07 9.72
N GLY A 130 -0.99 -6.06 10.52
CA GLY A 130 -1.85 -6.63 11.56
C GLY A 130 -2.26 -5.58 12.62
N ILE A 131 -1.31 -4.75 13.07
CA ILE A 131 -1.59 -3.65 14.00
C ILE A 131 -2.49 -2.60 13.34
N ALA A 132 -2.18 -2.20 12.11
CA ALA A 132 -2.98 -1.23 11.38
C ALA A 132 -4.42 -1.72 11.17
N ALA A 133 -4.61 -2.97 10.73
CA ALA A 133 -5.91 -3.59 10.51
C ALA A 133 -6.73 -3.74 11.81
N SER A 134 -6.07 -3.88 12.97
CA SER A 134 -6.74 -4.12 14.26
C SER A 134 -7.65 -2.97 14.71
N VAL A 135 -7.45 -1.77 14.18
CA VAL A 135 -8.23 -0.58 14.54
C VAL A 135 -9.13 -0.05 13.43
N VAL A 136 -8.97 -0.54 12.18
CA VAL A 136 -9.88 -0.23 11.08
C VAL A 136 -11.09 -1.14 11.23
N GLN A 137 -12.22 -0.63 11.72
CA GLN A 137 -13.39 -1.45 12.05
C GLN A 137 -14.55 -1.27 11.06
N GLN A 138 -14.58 -0.16 10.32
CA GLN A 138 -15.71 0.21 9.47
C GLN A 138 -15.48 -0.06 7.97
N SER A 139 -14.27 -0.43 7.56
CA SER A 139 -13.95 -0.81 6.17
C SER A 139 -12.96 -1.98 6.12
N ASP A 140 -13.03 -2.77 5.05
CA ASP A 140 -12.12 -3.89 4.85
C ASP A 140 -10.82 -3.37 4.23
N MET A 141 -9.81 -3.18 5.09
CA MET A 141 -8.44 -2.97 4.63
C MET A 141 -8.01 -4.20 3.83
N SER A 142 -7.48 -4.03 2.63
CA SER A 142 -7.05 -5.14 1.78
C SER A 142 -5.60 -4.98 1.36
N VAL A 143 -4.89 -6.11 1.32
CA VAL A 143 -3.59 -6.21 0.67
C VAL A 143 -3.83 -6.76 -0.71
N VAL A 144 -3.26 -6.10 -1.70
CA VAL A 144 -3.31 -6.58 -3.06
C VAL A 144 -2.06 -7.42 -3.32
N PRO A 145 -2.22 -8.66 -3.81
CA PRO A 145 -1.08 -9.53 -4.09
C PRO A 145 -0.09 -8.85 -5.04
N PRO A 146 1.24 -9.05 -4.83
CA PRO A 146 2.24 -8.55 -5.75
C PRO A 146 2.02 -9.17 -7.14
N VAL A 147 2.38 -8.42 -8.19
CA VAL A 147 2.42 -8.97 -9.54
C VAL A 147 3.67 -9.84 -9.66
N VAL A 148 3.49 -11.12 -9.99
CA VAL A 148 4.56 -12.11 -10.17
C VAL A 148 4.56 -12.53 -11.65
N ASP A 149 5.70 -12.39 -12.32
CA ASP A 149 5.85 -12.71 -13.75
C ASP A 149 4.81 -12.03 -14.68
N GLY A 150 4.39 -10.81 -14.32
CA GLY A 150 3.39 -10.05 -15.07
C GLY A 150 1.95 -10.51 -14.87
N VAL A 151 1.72 -11.51 -14.01
CA VAL A 151 0.40 -12.03 -13.66
C VAL A 151 0.06 -11.60 -12.23
N ARG A 152 -1.17 -11.14 -12.04
CA ARG A 152 -1.74 -10.89 -10.71
C ARG A 152 -2.77 -11.96 -10.39
N GLU A 153 -2.70 -12.54 -9.20
CA GLU A 153 -3.79 -13.36 -8.66
C GLU A 153 -5.06 -12.53 -8.53
N GLU A 154 -6.17 -12.99 -9.13
CA GLU A 154 -7.45 -12.31 -8.97
C GLU A 154 -7.96 -12.44 -7.52
N GLY A 155 -8.38 -11.32 -6.96
CA GLY A 155 -8.93 -11.26 -5.61
C GLY A 155 -8.26 -10.18 -4.75
N TYR A 156 -8.91 -9.91 -3.62
CA TYR A 156 -8.36 -9.05 -2.58
C TYR A 156 -8.17 -9.89 -1.34
N ILE A 157 -7.03 -9.78 -0.68
CA ILE A 157 -6.82 -10.45 0.59
C ILE A 157 -7.13 -9.42 1.68
N ASP A 158 -8.19 -9.65 2.46
CA ASP A 158 -8.48 -8.84 3.66
C ASP A 158 -7.19 -8.78 4.47
N ALA A 159 -6.69 -7.59 4.78
CA ALA A 159 -5.40 -7.39 5.43
C ALA A 159 -5.30 -8.04 6.82
N ARG A 160 -6.43 -8.26 7.52
CA ARG A 160 -6.51 -9.05 8.75
C ARG A 160 -6.17 -10.52 8.50
N THR A 161 -6.53 -11.03 7.32
CA THR A 161 -6.20 -12.40 6.83
C THR A 161 -4.94 -12.45 5.97
N ALA A 162 -4.55 -11.37 5.28
CA ALA A 162 -3.34 -11.27 4.47
C ALA A 162 -2.08 -11.29 5.33
N ALA A 163 -2.21 -10.91 6.60
CA ALA A 163 -1.23 -11.21 7.62
C ALA A 163 -0.93 -12.72 7.76
N HIS A 164 -1.63 -13.64 7.09
CA HIS A 164 -1.24 -15.04 6.90
C HIS A 164 -0.43 -15.31 5.61
N PHE A 165 -0.62 -14.55 4.52
CA PHE A 165 -0.13 -14.87 3.17
C PHE A 165 1.12 -14.11 2.67
N MET A 166 1.56 -13.05 3.35
CA MET A 166 2.68 -12.22 2.89
C MET A 166 4.07 -12.85 3.13
N ALA A 167 4.42 -13.90 2.38
CA ALA A 167 5.82 -14.27 2.13
C ALA A 167 6.25 -13.63 0.79
N PRO A 168 7.49 -13.13 0.65
CA PRO A 168 7.94 -12.56 -0.62
C PRO A 168 7.95 -13.63 -1.73
N PRO A 169 7.71 -13.26 -3.00
CA PRO A 169 7.83 -14.21 -4.11
C PRO A 169 9.28 -14.73 -4.19
N PRO A 170 9.48 -16.01 -4.55
CA PRO A 170 10.83 -16.55 -4.74
C PRO A 170 11.53 -15.83 -5.89
N VAL A 171 12.75 -15.34 -5.64
CA VAL A 171 13.60 -14.73 -6.68
C VAL A 171 14.13 -15.84 -7.61
N PRO A 172 14.00 -15.75 -8.95
CA PRO A 172 14.62 -16.71 -9.84
C PRO A 172 16.15 -16.53 -9.77
N THR A 173 16.87 -17.55 -9.29
CA THR A 173 18.34 -17.58 -9.35
C THR A 173 18.80 -18.35 -10.59
N SER A 174 19.86 -17.87 -11.24
CA SER A 174 20.49 -18.54 -12.39
C SER A 174 21.28 -19.81 -12.03
N GLY A 175 20.96 -20.45 -10.90
CA GLY A 175 21.79 -21.53 -10.35
C GLY A 175 21.20 -22.20 -9.12
N GLY A 176 20.04 -22.84 -9.25
CA GLY A 176 19.66 -24.09 -8.56
C GLY A 176 19.69 -24.20 -7.03
N VAL A 177 20.07 -23.16 -6.28
CA VAL A 177 20.11 -23.17 -4.82
C VAL A 177 19.11 -22.16 -4.29
N VAL A 178 18.10 -22.67 -3.59
CA VAL A 178 17.10 -21.87 -2.86
C VAL A 178 17.80 -21.29 -1.64
N GLU A 179 18.35 -20.09 -1.78
CA GLU A 179 18.82 -19.32 -0.63
C GLU A 179 17.60 -18.70 0.05
N THR A 180 17.24 -19.22 1.22
CA THR A 180 16.15 -18.66 2.04
C THR A 180 16.59 -17.33 2.63
N TYR A 181 16.21 -16.21 2.01
CA TYR A 181 16.30 -14.90 2.66
C TYR A 181 15.28 -14.80 3.79
N PRO A 182 15.59 -14.11 4.90
CA PRO A 182 14.73 -14.05 6.07
C PRO A 182 13.47 -13.23 5.78
N THR A 183 12.35 -13.93 5.59
CA THR A 183 10.96 -13.53 5.91
C THR A 183 10.63 -12.03 5.84
N GLY A 184 10.16 -11.58 4.67
CA GLY A 184 9.32 -10.39 4.46
C GLY A 184 10.00 -9.02 4.66
N LEU A 185 9.40 -7.97 4.09
CA LEU A 185 9.77 -6.58 4.38
C LEU A 185 9.81 -6.38 5.91
N ARG A 186 10.89 -5.80 6.42
CA ARG A 186 11.06 -5.43 7.84
C ARG A 186 11.10 -3.92 7.97
N PHE A 187 10.42 -3.42 8.99
CA PHE A 187 10.43 -2.03 9.45
C PHE A 187 11.34 -1.86 10.65
#